data_AF-A0A350PJQ6-F1
#
_entry.id   AF-A0A350PJQ6-F1
#
_cell.length_a   1.000
_cell.length_b   1.000
_cell.length_c   1.000
_cell.angle_alpha   90.00
_cell.angle_beta   90.00
_cell.angle_gamma   90.00
#
_symmetry.space_group_name_H-M   'P 1'
#
loop_
_entity.id
_entity.type
_entity.pdbx_description
1 polymer ?
#
loop_
_entity_poly.entity_id
_entity_poly.type
_entity_poly.pdbx_seq_one_letter_code
_entity_poly.pdbx_strand_id
1 'polypeptide(L)' 'MKVEQIKIEEILPYDQNPRDNSSAVEKVADSIKEFGWQQPIVVDEEKIILAGHTRHLAALSMGVKEVPVLIAKV' A
#
# COMPACT_ATOMS: atom_id res chain seq x y z
N MET A 1 -17.16 3.23 -2.30
CA MET A 1 -16.02 3.07 -1.38
C MET A 1 -15.19 4.34 -1.46
N LYS A 2 -14.74 4.90 -0.33
CA LYS A 2 -14.03 6.18 -0.26
C LYS A 2 -12.53 5.91 -0.07
N VAL A 3 -11.69 6.74 -0.68
CA VAL A 3 -10.23 6.72 -0.46
C VAL A 3 -9.88 7.74 0.61
N GLU A 4 -9.08 7.34 1.59
CA GLU A 4 -8.67 8.16 2.73
C GLU A 4 -7.14 8.09 2.91
N GLN A 5 -6.53 9.15 3.45
CA GLN A 5 -5.11 9.12 3.80
C GLN A 5 -4.97 8.47 5.17
N ILE A 6 -4.28 7.33 5.22
CA ILE A 6 -4.07 6.56 6.45
C ILE A 6 -2.58 6.51 6.74
N LYS A 7 -2.22 6.57 8.02
CA LYS A 7 -0.83 6.42 8.43
C LYS A 7 -0.32 5.04 8.04
N ILE A 8 0.89 4.99 7.49
CA ILE A 8 1.46 3.74 6.99
C ILE A 8 1.66 2.70 8.11
N GLU A 9 1.91 3.16 9.35
CA GLU A 9 2.07 2.33 10.54
C GLU A 9 0.79 1.60 10.97
N GLU A 10 -0.38 2.04 10.50
CA GLU A 10 -1.67 1.43 10.81
C GLU A 10 -2.06 0.33 9.81
N ILE A 11 -1.31 0.17 8.71
CA ILE A 11 -1.61 -0.81 7.66
C ILE A 11 -0.90 -2.12 7.97
N LEU A 12 -1.65 -3.23 7.94
CA LEU A 12 -1.13 -4.54 8.28
C LEU A 12 -0.94 -5.38 7.00
N PRO A 13 0.28 -5.85 6.70
CA PRO A 13 0.46 -6.77 5.58
C PRO A 13 -0.21 -8.12 5.89
N TYR A 14 -0.92 -8.68 4.92
CA TYR A 14 -1.36 -10.07 4.99
C TYR A 14 -0.14 -11.01 5.07
N ASP A 15 -0.11 -11.83 6.11
CA ASP A 15 1.00 -12.71 6.49
C ASP A 15 1.21 -13.85 5.50
N GLN A 16 0.13 -14.38 4.91
CA GLN A 16 0.19 -15.44 3.89
C GLN A 16 0.21 -14.90 2.46
N ASN A 17 0.77 -13.71 2.22
CA ASN A 17 0.92 -13.22 0.85
C ASN A 17 1.83 -14.16 0.03
N PRO A 18 1.31 -14.82 -1.03
CA PRO A 18 2.08 -15.81 -1.78
C PRO A 18 3.10 -15.17 -2.74
N ARG A 19 3.09 -13.84 -2.92
CA ARG A 19 3.97 -13.14 -3.87
C ARG A 19 5.25 -12.67 -3.20
N ASP A 20 6.38 -12.84 -3.90
CA ASP A 20 7.58 -12.05 -3.64
C ASP A 20 7.43 -10.66 -4.28
N ASN A 21 7.57 -9.62 -3.46
CA ASN A 21 7.37 -8.23 -3.89
C ASN A 21 8.68 -7.44 -3.95
N SER A 22 9.79 -8.01 -3.45
CA SER A 22 11.04 -7.32 -3.19
C SER A 22 11.64 -6.67 -4.44
N SER A 23 11.67 -7.40 -5.56
CA SER A 23 12.24 -6.95 -6.84
C SER A 23 11.49 -5.79 -7.50
N ALA A 24 10.23 -5.53 -7.13
CA ALA A 24 9.39 -4.49 -7.73
C ALA A 24 9.30 -3.22 -6.89
N VAL A 25 9.80 -3.22 -5.65
CA VAL A 25 9.66 -2.10 -4.71
C VAL A 25 10.23 -0.80 -5.28
N GLU A 26 11.45 -0.82 -5.79
CA GLU A 26 12.14 0.37 -6.31
C GLU A 26 11.40 0.99 -7.51
N LYS A 27 11.03 0.15 -8.48
CA LYS A 27 10.27 0.60 -9.67
C LYS A 27 8.92 1.21 -9.29
N VAL A 28 8.22 0.63 -8.31
CA VAL A 28 6.94 1.17 -7.84
C VAL A 28 7.13 2.47 -7.08
N ALA A 29 8.16 2.57 -6.23
CA ALA A 29 8.49 3.81 -5.51
C ALA A 29 8.78 4.95 -6.49
N ASP A 30 9.59 4.69 -7.52
CA ASP A 30 9.94 5.71 -8.52
C ASP A 30 8.74 6.12 -9.36
N SER A 31 7.87 5.17 -9.74
CA SER A 31 6.61 5.47 -10.41
C SER A 31 5.69 6.35 -9.54
N ILE A 32 5.60 6.08 -8.23
CA ILE A 32 4.81 6.92 -7.31
C ILE A 32 5.43 8.32 -7.16
N LYS A 33 6.75 8.46 -7.14
CA LYS A 33 7.42 9.77 -7.10
C LYS A 33 7.17 10.58 -8.36
N GLU A 34 7.21 9.93 -9.53
CA GLU A 34 7.07 10.60 -10.83
C GLU A 34 5.62 10.95 -11.15
N PHE A 35 4.69 10.03 -10.91
CA PHE A 35 3.29 10.16 -11.36
C PHE A 35 2.29 10.31 -10.22
N GLY A 36 2.74 10.27 -8.97
CA GLY A 36 1.87 10.21 -7.81
C GLY A 36 1.12 8.87 -7.68
N TRP A 37 0.20 8.83 -6.73
CA TRP A 37 -0.62 7.64 -6.47
C TRP A 37 -1.74 7.50 -7.49
N GLN A 38 -1.58 6.55 -8.42
CA GLN A 38 -2.62 6.22 -9.41
C GLN A 38 -3.64 5.20 -8.88
N GLN A 39 -3.26 4.39 -7.88
CA GLN A 39 -4.11 3.37 -7.27
C GLN A 39 -3.84 3.29 -5.75
N PRO A 40 -4.88 3.37 -4.89
CA PRO A 40 -4.73 3.28 -3.44
C PRO A 40 -4.42 1.84 -2.99
N ILE A 41 -3.81 1.68 -1.81
CA ILE A 41 -3.73 0.37 -1.17
C ILE A 41 -5.14 -0.04 -0.77
N VAL A 42 -5.51 -1.30 -1.00
CA VAL A 42 -6.82 -1.82 -0.62
C VAL A 42 -6.65 -2.68 0.61
N VAL A 43 -7.43 -2.38 1.65
CA VAL A 43 -7.43 -3.10 2.92
C VAL A 43 -8.85 -3.50 3.31
N ASP A 44 -8.99 -4.43 4.24
CA ASP A 44 -10.26 -4.71 4.92
C ASP A 44 -10.51 -3.75 6.10
N GLU A 45 -11.57 -3.99 6.86
CA GLU A 45 -11.97 -3.17 8.02
C GLU A 45 -10.94 -3.21 9.18
N GLU A 46 -10.09 -4.23 9.22
CA GLU A 46 -8.98 -4.38 10.19
C GLU A 46 -7.64 -3.83 9.67
N LYS A 47 -7.67 -3.17 8.49
CA LYS A 47 -6.51 -2.60 7.79
C LYS A 47 -5.52 -3.65 7.27
N ILE A 48 -5.95 -4.90 7.10
CA ILE A 48 -5.16 -5.96 6.48
C ILE A 48 -5.16 -5.75 4.96
N ILE A 49 -3.98 -5.75 4.34
CA ILE A 49 -3.83 -5.54 2.90
C ILE A 49 -4.47 -6.69 2.11
N LEU A 50 -5.52 -6.35 1.36
CA LEU A 50 -6.12 -7.22 0.35
C LEU A 50 -5.41 -7.08 -1.00
N ALA A 51 -5.01 -5.85 -1.35
CA ALA A 51 -4.25 -5.58 -2.57
C ALA A 51 -3.31 -4.38 -2.41
N GLY A 52 -2.07 -4.55 -2.86
CA GLY A 52 -1.08 -3.47 -2.89
C GLY A 52 0.12 -3.64 -1.97
N HIS A 53 0.50 -4.86 -1.58
CA HIS A 53 1.72 -5.12 -0.78
C HIS A 53 2.98 -4.46 -1.36
N THR A 54 3.18 -4.48 -2.68
CA THR A 54 4.32 -3.80 -3.31
C THR A 54 4.28 -2.27 -3.12
N ARG A 55 3.08 -1.66 -3.20
CA ARG A 55 2.90 -0.22 -2.98
C ARG A 55 3.11 0.15 -1.51
N HIS A 56 2.68 -0.71 -0.59
CA HIS A 56 2.97 -0.58 0.83
C HIS A 56 4.47 -0.61 1.10
N LEU A 57 5.19 -1.61 0.57
CA LEU A 57 6.65 -1.71 0.71
C LEU A 57 7.38 -0.52 0.06
N ALA A 58 6.92 -0.06 -1.10
CA ALA A 58 7.45 1.13 -1.75
C ALA A 58 7.24 2.39 -0.90
N ALA A 59 6.07 2.54 -0.28
CA ALA A 59 5.81 3.66 0.61
C ALA A 59 6.70 3.62 1.86
N LEU A 60 6.93 2.43 2.43
CA LEU A 60 7.88 2.25 3.54
C LEU A 60 9.31 2.62 3.12
N SER A 61 9.77 2.19 1.94
CA SER A 61 11.13 2.53 1.46
C SER A 61 11.32 4.02 1.19
N MET A 62 10.24 4.73 0.85
CA MET A 62 10.24 6.18 0.67
C MET A 62 10.12 6.98 1.99
N GLY A 63 9.79 6.33 3.11
CA GLY A 63 9.63 6.99 4.41
C GLY A 63 8.43 7.93 4.49
N VAL A 64 7.38 7.70 3.68
CA VAL A 64 6.15 8.52 3.74
C VAL A 64 5.34 8.16 4.99
N LYS A 65 4.67 9.16 5.57
CA LYS A 65 3.89 8.98 6.80
C LYS A 65 2.47 8.49 6.54
N GLU A 66 1.88 8.93 5.43
CA GLU A 66 0.49 8.66 5.07
C GLU A 66 0.40 8.23 3.61
N VAL A 67 -0.56 7.35 3.31
CA VAL A 67 -0.79 6.81 1.97
C VAL A 67 -2.29 6.74 1.68
N PRO A 68 -2.71 6.84 0.41
CA PRO A 68 -4.11 6.67 0.04
C PRO A 68 -4.53 5.21 0.17
N VAL A 69 -5.58 4.97 0.95
CA VAL A 69 -6.13 3.65 1.24
C VAL A 69 -7.61 3.61 0.92
N LEU A 70 -8.05 2.50 0.32
CA LEU A 70 -9.45 2.15 0.14
C LEU A 70 -9.81 1.01 1.10
N ILE A 71 -10.76 1.27 2.00
CA ILE A 71 -11.26 0.24 2.92
C ILE A 71 -12.41 -0.51 2.25
N ALA A 72 -12.26 -1.83 2.14
CA ALA A 72 -13.26 -2.73 1.61
C ALA A 72 -14.03 -3.44 2.71
N LYS A 73 -15.35 -3.47 2.54
CA LYS A 73 -16.22 -4.36 3.31
C LYS A 73 -16.15 -5.72 2.66
N VAL A 74 -15.56 -6.68 3.35
CA VAL A 74 -15.36 -8.07 2.90
C VAL A 74 -16.26 -8.99 3.69
#